data_AF-A0A6S7A6D1-F1
#
_entry.id   AF-A0A6S7A6D1-F1
#
_cell.length_a   1.000
_cell.length_b   1.000
_cell.length_c   1.000
_cell.angle_alpha   90.00
_cell.angle_beta   90.00
_cell.angle_gamma   90.00
#
_symmetry.space_group_name_H-M   'P 1'
#
loop_
_entity.id
_entity.type
_entity.pdbx_description
1 polymer ?
#
loop_
_entity_poly.entity_id
_entity_poly.type
_entity_poly.pdbx_seq_one_letter_code
_entity_poly.pdbx_strand_id
1 'polypeptide(L)'
;MKLKAALLISALTAVVVAPANAASPRSVDARTFDVAGVKTGMDFDEALAATAKNFNVGKKDIRIGYATNNPVTNTKMPMNFSYDKDGVSFIVHFEPRVPVDKQRPLAVSQIRYELPWTPANKEAMGKAVLEKYGRQSNYPNDLNMEWCTKPSTNPGMGCSTDLTQAILKYSGVSIQMHDPAWMNARIEYVQRSQSRKPSF
;
A
#
# COMPACT_ATOMS: atom_id res chain seq x y z
N MET A 1 -77.99 -36.00 8.86
CA MET A 1 -76.58 -36.14 8.46
C MET A 1 -76.28 -35.23 7.27
N LYS A 2 -75.68 -34.05 7.50
CA LYS A 2 -74.94 -33.26 6.50
C LYS A 2 -73.98 -32.34 7.26
N LEU A 3 -72.69 -32.69 7.36
CA LEU A 3 -71.64 -31.73 7.70
C LEU A 3 -70.96 -31.28 6.41
N LYS A 4 -71.03 -29.98 6.16
CA LYS A 4 -70.38 -29.31 5.04
C LYS A 4 -68.88 -29.19 5.34
N ALA A 5 -68.07 -29.52 4.34
CA ALA A 5 -66.64 -29.26 4.31
C ALA A 5 -66.36 -27.75 4.36
N ALA A 6 -65.31 -27.36 5.09
CA ALA A 6 -64.65 -26.07 4.93
C ALA A 6 -63.15 -26.33 4.88
N LEU A 7 -62.61 -26.21 3.66
CA LEU A 7 -61.19 -26.31 3.35
C LEU A 7 -60.56 -24.93 3.58
N LEU A 8 -59.71 -24.79 4.58
CA LEU A 8 -58.91 -23.58 4.81
C LEU A 8 -57.59 -23.73 4.05
N ILE A 9 -57.47 -23.02 2.93
CA ILE A 9 -56.24 -22.90 2.15
C ILE A 9 -55.43 -21.76 2.77
N SER A 10 -54.43 -22.10 3.58
CA SER A 10 -53.45 -21.13 4.08
C SER A 10 -52.44 -20.82 2.96
N ALA A 11 -52.55 -19.63 2.36
CA ALA A 11 -51.59 -19.13 1.40
C ALA A 11 -50.28 -18.76 2.11
N LEU A 12 -49.25 -19.60 1.97
CA LEU A 12 -47.87 -19.26 2.34
C LEU A 12 -47.33 -18.23 1.32
N THR A 13 -47.30 -16.97 1.69
CA THR A 13 -46.50 -15.95 0.98
C THR A 13 -45.02 -16.25 1.20
N ALA A 14 -44.39 -16.89 0.20
CA ALA A 14 -42.94 -17.02 0.15
C ALA A 14 -42.31 -15.64 -0.08
N VAL A 15 -41.75 -15.05 0.99
CA VAL A 15 -40.91 -13.86 0.87
C VAL A 15 -39.63 -14.29 0.16
N VAL A 16 -39.50 -13.91 -1.11
CA VAL A 16 -38.26 -14.08 -1.88
C VAL A 16 -37.24 -13.11 -1.28
N VAL A 17 -36.40 -13.61 -0.37
CA VAL A 17 -35.24 -12.87 0.12
C VAL A 17 -34.25 -12.81 -1.04
N ALA A 18 -34.17 -11.66 -1.72
CA ALA A 18 -33.11 -11.42 -2.69
C ALA A 18 -31.76 -11.61 -1.97
N PRO A 19 -30.80 -12.36 -2.55
CA PRO A 19 -29.48 -12.47 -1.94
C PRO A 19 -28.91 -11.06 -1.79
N ALA A 20 -28.47 -10.73 -0.58
CA ALA A 20 -27.72 -9.50 -0.34
C ALA A 20 -26.47 -9.55 -1.22
N ASN A 21 -26.52 -8.85 -2.37
CA ASN A 21 -25.36 -8.70 -3.23
C ASN A 21 -24.29 -7.97 -2.41
N ALA A 22 -23.31 -8.72 -1.92
CA ALA A 22 -22.14 -8.16 -1.28
C ALA A 22 -21.52 -7.17 -2.29
N ALA A 23 -21.45 -5.89 -1.91
CA ALA A 23 -20.90 -4.86 -2.78
C ALA A 23 -19.51 -5.31 -3.23
N SER A 24 -19.26 -5.24 -4.55
CA SER A 24 -17.97 -5.66 -5.09
C SER A 24 -16.82 -4.90 -4.41
N PRO A 25 -15.70 -5.57 -4.11
CA PRO A 25 -14.54 -4.93 -3.51
C PRO A 25 -14.10 -3.68 -4.28
N ARG A 26 -13.74 -2.63 -3.55
CA ARG A 26 -13.37 -1.33 -4.15
C ARG A 26 -11.95 -1.40 -4.71
N SER A 27 -11.78 -1.23 -6.02
CA SER A 27 -10.45 -1.09 -6.65
C SER A 27 -9.95 0.36 -6.55
N VAL A 28 -8.71 0.56 -6.09
CA VAL A 28 -8.03 1.87 -6.10
C VAL A 28 -6.54 1.73 -6.42
N ASP A 29 -5.96 2.67 -7.18
CA ASP A 29 -4.51 2.67 -7.39
C ASP A 29 -3.79 3.37 -6.23
N ALA A 30 -3.11 2.56 -5.40
CA ALA A 30 -2.34 3.05 -4.26
C ALA A 30 -1.21 4.00 -4.68
N ARG A 31 -0.72 3.96 -5.92
CA ARG A 31 0.34 4.88 -6.40
C ARG A 31 -0.07 6.35 -6.35
N THR A 32 -1.37 6.63 -6.31
CA THR A 32 -1.90 7.99 -6.23
C THR A 32 -1.74 8.60 -4.82
N PHE A 33 -1.62 7.76 -3.79
CA PHE A 33 -1.54 8.16 -2.39
C PHE A 33 -0.13 8.55 -1.97
N ASP A 34 -0.05 9.45 -1.00
CA ASP A 34 1.17 9.77 -0.25
C ASP A 34 1.07 9.27 1.19
N VAL A 35 2.20 8.91 1.78
CA VAL A 35 2.35 8.70 3.23
C VAL A 35 3.30 9.79 3.74
N ALA A 36 2.79 10.65 4.64
CA ALA A 36 3.54 11.79 5.17
C ALA A 36 4.16 12.69 4.06
N GLY A 37 3.40 12.93 2.98
CA GLY A 37 3.83 13.74 1.84
C GLY A 37 4.70 13.00 0.82
N VAL A 38 5.21 11.80 1.13
CA VAL A 38 6.06 11.00 0.22
C VAL A 38 5.21 10.06 -0.61
N LYS A 39 5.48 9.98 -1.92
CA LYS A 39 4.83 9.07 -2.86
C LYS A 39 5.83 8.07 -3.43
N THR A 40 5.33 6.90 -3.84
CA THR A 40 6.14 6.00 -4.66
C THR A 40 6.56 6.69 -5.96
N GLY A 41 7.76 6.37 -6.43
CA GLY A 41 8.30 6.95 -7.66
C GLY A 41 8.91 8.34 -7.51
N MET A 42 8.80 9.01 -6.35
CA MET A 42 9.62 10.18 -6.05
C MET A 42 11.11 9.82 -6.09
N ASP A 43 11.95 10.74 -6.52
CA ASP A 43 13.39 10.61 -6.36
C ASP A 43 13.84 10.88 -4.91
N PHE A 44 15.16 10.77 -4.67
CA PHE A 44 15.72 10.91 -3.34
C PHE A 44 15.52 12.32 -2.76
N ASP A 45 15.76 13.36 -3.56
CA ASP A 45 15.70 14.75 -3.10
C ASP A 45 14.26 15.22 -2.92
N GLU A 46 13.37 14.79 -3.82
CA GLU A 46 11.92 15.00 -3.71
C GLU A 46 11.37 14.39 -2.42
N ALA A 47 11.68 13.11 -2.16
CA ALA A 47 11.21 12.41 -0.96
C ALA A 47 11.79 13.01 0.33
N LEU A 48 13.07 13.39 0.32
CA LEU A 48 13.73 14.02 1.45
C LEU A 48 13.12 15.41 1.75
N ALA A 49 12.84 16.20 0.72
CA ALA A 49 12.19 17.50 0.86
C ALA A 49 10.74 17.37 1.35
N ALA A 50 9.98 16.41 0.82
CA ALA A 50 8.61 16.13 1.27
C ALA A 50 8.57 15.71 2.74
N THR A 51 9.51 14.86 3.16
CA THR A 51 9.66 14.42 4.56
C THR A 51 9.97 15.60 5.48
N ALA A 52 10.98 16.40 5.15
CA ALA A 52 11.36 17.58 5.91
C ALA A 52 10.19 18.57 6.05
N LYS A 53 9.45 18.81 4.96
CA LYS A 53 8.26 19.66 4.96
C LYS A 53 7.14 19.08 5.84
N ASN A 54 6.85 17.78 5.73
CA ASN A 54 5.77 17.15 6.48
C ASN A 54 6.02 17.18 8.00
N PHE A 55 7.26 16.93 8.42
CA PHE A 55 7.63 16.94 9.83
C PHE A 55 8.07 18.30 10.36
N ASN A 56 8.10 19.33 9.50
CA ASN A 56 8.58 20.67 9.83
C ASN A 56 9.99 20.65 10.46
N VAL A 57 10.91 19.90 9.84
CA VAL A 57 12.31 19.75 10.27
C VAL A 57 13.29 20.10 9.16
N GLY A 58 14.56 20.29 9.50
CA GLY A 58 15.61 20.42 8.49
C GLY A 58 15.99 19.07 7.89
N LYS A 59 16.51 19.06 6.65
CA LYS A 59 17.04 17.84 6.02
C LYS A 59 18.14 17.15 6.85
N LYS A 60 18.88 17.92 7.65
CA LYS A 60 19.92 17.42 8.57
C LYS A 60 19.38 16.59 9.74
N ASP A 61 18.09 16.74 10.05
CA ASP A 61 17.42 16.01 11.14
C ASP A 61 16.88 14.65 10.64
N ILE A 62 17.05 14.37 9.34
CA ILE A 62 16.69 13.11 8.69
C ILE A 62 17.97 12.30 8.50
N ARG A 63 17.98 11.08 9.04
CA ARG A 63 19.14 10.19 8.99
C ARG A 63 19.21 9.50 7.64
N ILE A 64 20.25 9.82 6.87
CA ILE A 64 20.52 9.15 5.60
C ILE A 64 21.15 7.78 5.86
N GLY A 65 20.66 6.75 5.15
CA GLY A 65 21.19 5.40 5.23
C GLY A 65 22.60 5.27 4.63
N TYR A 66 23.24 4.13 4.87
CA TYR A 66 24.54 3.84 4.26
C TYR A 66 24.43 3.71 2.74
N ALA A 67 25.45 4.20 2.04
CA ALA A 67 25.52 4.07 0.59
C ALA A 67 25.85 2.64 0.17
N THR A 68 25.02 2.04 -0.67
CA THR A 68 25.24 0.71 -1.27
C THR A 68 25.33 0.82 -2.79
N ASN A 69 25.82 -0.22 -3.45
CA ASN A 69 25.97 -0.18 -4.91
C ASN A 69 24.59 -0.23 -5.59
N ASN A 70 24.30 0.75 -6.45
CA ASN A 70 23.17 0.71 -7.35
C ASN A 70 23.54 -0.16 -8.58
N PRO A 71 22.92 -1.34 -8.78
CA PRO A 71 23.27 -2.24 -9.87
C PRO A 71 22.88 -1.72 -11.27
N VAL A 72 22.06 -0.67 -11.35
CA VAL A 72 21.63 -0.07 -12.63
C VAL A 72 22.62 0.97 -13.12
N THR A 73 23.14 1.81 -12.22
CA THR A 73 24.08 2.90 -12.54
C THR A 73 25.53 2.60 -12.16
N ASN A 74 25.78 1.53 -11.39
CA ASN A 74 27.07 1.15 -10.81
C ASN A 74 27.70 2.26 -9.93
N THR A 75 26.86 3.01 -9.21
CA THR A 75 27.27 4.08 -8.29
C THR A 75 26.83 3.77 -6.87
N LYS A 76 27.63 4.17 -5.87
CA LYS A 76 27.22 4.07 -4.46
C LYS A 76 26.25 5.19 -4.10
N MET A 77 25.10 4.83 -3.53
CA MET A 77 24.07 5.78 -3.11
C MET A 77 23.24 5.22 -1.95
N PRO A 78 22.70 6.10 -1.08
CA PRO A 78 21.85 5.69 0.03
C PRO A 78 20.51 5.14 -0.49
N MET A 79 20.20 3.90 -0.16
CA MET A 79 18.95 3.23 -0.59
C MET A 79 17.79 3.43 0.41
N ASN A 80 18.00 4.26 1.44
CA ASN A 80 16.96 4.67 2.38
C ASN A 80 17.37 5.94 3.13
N PHE A 81 16.39 6.55 3.77
CA PHE A 81 16.58 7.45 4.90
C PHE A 81 15.51 7.18 5.96
N SER A 82 15.75 7.61 7.21
CA SER A 82 14.76 7.56 8.28
C SER A 82 14.65 8.87 9.06
N TYR A 83 13.48 9.09 9.64
CA TYR A 83 13.20 10.12 10.62
C TYR A 83 12.58 9.45 11.85
N ASP A 84 13.21 9.65 13.01
CA ASP A 84 12.81 9.04 14.27
C ASP A 84 12.84 10.12 15.36
N LYS A 85 11.66 10.61 15.79
CA LYS A 85 11.54 11.68 16.79
C LYS A 85 10.14 11.73 17.38
N ASP A 86 10.04 12.05 18.67
CA ASP A 86 8.77 12.24 19.40
C ASP A 86 7.80 11.05 19.25
N GLY A 87 8.36 9.84 19.22
CA GLY A 87 7.61 8.58 19.05
C GLY A 87 7.26 8.23 17.60
N VAL A 88 7.44 9.14 16.64
CA VAL A 88 7.28 8.83 15.22
C VAL A 88 8.48 8.04 14.73
N SER A 89 8.24 6.95 14.02
CA SER A 89 9.25 6.29 13.18
C SER A 89 8.79 6.33 11.73
N PHE A 90 9.62 6.91 10.87
CA PHE A 90 9.35 7.06 9.45
C PHE A 90 10.56 6.62 8.63
N ILE A 91 10.37 5.69 7.71
CA ILE A 91 11.44 5.18 6.85
C ILE A 91 10.96 5.13 5.40
N VAL A 92 11.84 5.58 4.51
CA VAL A 92 11.64 5.55 3.06
C VAL A 92 12.72 4.70 2.45
N HIS A 93 12.33 3.68 1.69
CA HIS A 93 13.25 2.86 0.90
C HIS A 93 13.12 3.18 -0.58
N PHE A 94 14.26 3.08 -1.25
CA PHE A 94 14.38 3.33 -2.67
C PHE A 94 14.73 2.04 -3.40
N GLU A 95 14.39 2.03 -4.67
CA GLU A 95 14.91 1.12 -5.67
C GLU A 95 15.62 1.90 -6.77
N PRO A 96 16.64 1.32 -7.43
CA PRO A 96 17.18 1.87 -8.65
C PRO A 96 16.09 2.13 -9.68
N ARG A 97 16.08 3.32 -10.27
CA ARG A 97 15.09 3.68 -11.27
C ARG A 97 15.38 2.98 -12.60
N VAL A 98 14.36 2.31 -13.12
CA VAL A 98 14.33 1.76 -14.48
C VAL A 98 13.04 2.24 -15.15
N PRO A 99 13.08 2.81 -16.37
CA PRO A 99 14.25 3.07 -17.22
C PRO A 99 15.31 3.96 -16.56
N VAL A 100 16.58 3.80 -16.96
CA VAL A 100 17.71 4.48 -16.34
C VAL A 100 17.57 5.99 -16.50
N ASP A 101 17.48 6.71 -15.38
CA ASP A 101 17.51 8.17 -15.32
C ASP A 101 18.71 8.57 -14.47
N LYS A 102 19.74 9.15 -15.09
CA LYS A 102 20.96 9.55 -14.37
C LYS A 102 20.74 10.74 -13.45
N GLN A 103 19.72 11.57 -13.70
CA GLN A 103 19.39 12.71 -12.85
C GLN A 103 18.54 12.27 -11.65
N ARG A 104 17.75 11.22 -11.82
CA ARG A 104 16.90 10.63 -10.76
C ARG A 104 17.13 9.12 -10.64
N PRO A 105 18.32 8.70 -10.18
CA PRO A 105 18.77 7.31 -10.24
C PRO A 105 18.01 6.38 -9.30
N LEU A 106 17.22 6.94 -8.38
CA LEU A 106 16.42 6.23 -7.39
C LEU A 106 14.94 6.59 -7.51
N ALA A 107 14.09 5.66 -7.09
CA ALA A 107 12.65 5.81 -7.00
C ALA A 107 12.16 5.23 -5.67
N VAL A 108 11.32 5.95 -4.94
CA VAL A 108 10.70 5.45 -3.71
C VAL A 108 9.88 4.19 -4.01
N SER A 109 10.21 3.08 -3.35
CA SER A 109 9.55 1.78 -3.53
C SER A 109 8.77 1.34 -2.29
N GLN A 110 9.19 1.80 -1.11
CA GLN A 110 8.52 1.53 0.15
C GLN A 110 8.55 2.75 1.06
N ILE A 111 7.45 2.94 1.79
CA ILE A 111 7.32 3.96 2.82
C ILE A 111 6.69 3.27 4.03
N ARG A 112 7.25 3.45 5.21
CA ARG A 112 6.66 3.01 6.47
C ARG A 112 6.61 4.19 7.42
N TYR A 113 5.43 4.41 8.00
CA TYR A 113 5.20 5.34 9.08
C TYR A 113 4.59 4.57 10.25
N GLU A 114 5.09 4.80 11.44
CA GLU A 114 4.69 4.11 12.65
C GLU A 114 4.66 5.05 13.85
N LEU A 115 3.67 4.83 14.73
CA LEU A 115 3.57 5.46 16.04
C LEU A 115 3.76 4.40 17.13
N PRO A 116 4.10 4.79 18.38
CA PRO A 116 4.19 3.84 19.47
C PRO A 116 2.82 3.23 19.73
N TRP A 117 2.78 1.94 20.06
CA TRP A 117 1.52 1.28 20.35
C TRP A 117 0.87 1.86 21.60
N THR A 118 -0.31 2.44 21.43
CA THR A 118 -1.27 2.75 22.48
C THR A 118 -2.69 2.60 21.90
N PRO A 119 -3.73 2.33 22.71
CA PRO A 119 -5.10 2.32 22.24
C PRO A 119 -5.50 3.65 21.55
N ALA A 120 -5.08 4.78 22.12
CA ALA A 120 -5.36 6.11 21.57
C ALA A 120 -4.69 6.32 20.20
N ASN A 121 -3.42 5.93 20.03
CA ASN A 121 -2.71 6.04 18.75
C ASN A 121 -3.32 5.13 17.69
N LYS A 122 -3.74 3.92 18.06
CA LYS A 122 -4.41 2.98 17.15
C LYS A 122 -5.73 3.58 16.65
N GLU A 123 -6.56 4.10 17.54
CA GLU A 123 -7.84 4.71 17.17
C GLU A 123 -7.64 5.94 16.30
N ALA A 124 -6.74 6.85 16.71
CA ALA A 124 -6.43 8.06 15.97
C ALA A 124 -5.88 7.75 14.56
N MET A 125 -4.97 6.78 14.45
CA MET A 125 -4.42 6.38 13.15
C MET A 125 -5.50 5.73 12.28
N GLY A 126 -6.31 4.82 12.83
CA GLY A 126 -7.43 4.19 12.11
C GLY A 126 -8.40 5.22 11.52
N LYS A 127 -8.75 6.25 12.31
CA LYS A 127 -9.59 7.36 11.84
C LYS A 127 -8.88 8.17 10.74
N ALA A 128 -7.62 8.54 10.96
CA ALA A 128 -6.87 9.37 10.02
C ALA A 128 -6.67 8.69 8.65
N VAL A 129 -6.39 7.37 8.62
CA VAL A 129 -6.23 6.65 7.35
C VAL A 129 -7.55 6.54 6.58
N LEU A 130 -8.68 6.36 7.27
CA LEU A 130 -10.00 6.34 6.63
C LEU A 130 -10.40 7.73 6.12
N GLU A 131 -10.09 8.79 6.86
CA GLU A 131 -10.32 10.17 6.43
C GLU A 131 -9.48 10.52 5.20
N LYS A 132 -8.20 10.12 5.19
CA LYS A 132 -7.27 10.46 4.10
C LYS A 132 -7.48 9.63 2.84
N TYR A 133 -7.64 8.31 2.97
CA TYR A 133 -7.66 7.38 1.84
C TYR A 133 -9.06 6.85 1.51
N GLY A 134 -10.06 7.18 2.34
CA GLY A 134 -11.42 6.67 2.23
C GLY A 134 -11.51 5.17 2.55
N ARG A 135 -12.67 4.57 2.25
CA ARG A 135 -12.93 3.14 2.48
C ARG A 135 -11.91 2.25 1.76
N GLN A 136 -11.35 1.29 2.49
CA GLN A 136 -10.38 0.30 2.04
C GLN A 136 -10.93 -0.66 0.97
N SER A 137 -10.02 -1.23 0.19
CA SER A 137 -10.33 -2.18 -0.90
C SER A 137 -10.80 -3.53 -0.39
N ASN A 138 -10.30 -3.98 0.77
CA ASN A 138 -10.66 -5.24 1.41
C ASN A 138 -11.74 -5.10 2.49
N TYR A 139 -12.65 -4.12 2.34
CA TYR A 139 -13.82 -4.00 3.22
C TYR A 139 -14.64 -5.31 3.24
N PRO A 140 -15.18 -5.78 4.38
CA PRO A 140 -15.29 -5.09 5.67
C PRO A 140 -14.13 -5.31 6.66
N ASN A 141 -12.95 -5.74 6.23
CA ASN A 141 -11.81 -5.95 7.14
C ASN A 141 -11.31 -4.61 7.73
N ASP A 142 -11.39 -4.46 9.05
CA ASP A 142 -11.00 -3.26 9.81
C ASP A 142 -9.69 -3.43 10.60
N LEU A 143 -9.21 -4.67 10.76
CA LEU A 143 -7.96 -4.98 11.46
C LEU A 143 -6.75 -4.66 10.58
N ASN A 144 -6.77 -5.12 9.33
CA ASN A 144 -5.73 -4.87 8.34
C ASN A 144 -6.40 -4.23 7.13
N MET A 145 -6.45 -2.90 7.11
CA MET A 145 -7.06 -2.17 6.00
C MET A 145 -6.06 -2.03 4.86
N GLU A 146 -6.47 -2.41 3.65
CA GLU A 146 -5.61 -2.39 2.47
C GLU A 146 -6.28 -1.70 1.29
N TRP A 147 -5.52 -0.90 0.54
CA TRP A 147 -5.95 -0.21 -0.66
C TRP A 147 -5.11 -0.65 -1.85
N CYS A 148 -5.76 -1.16 -2.90
CA CYS A 148 -5.09 -1.69 -4.08
C CYS A 148 -6.05 -1.89 -5.27
N THR A 149 -5.45 -2.11 -6.44
CA THR A 149 -6.20 -2.26 -7.71
C THR A 149 -6.90 -3.61 -7.83
N LYS A 150 -6.35 -4.65 -7.21
CA LYS A 150 -6.81 -6.04 -7.27
C LYS A 150 -7.02 -6.57 -5.85
N PRO A 151 -8.11 -6.16 -5.17
CA PRO A 151 -8.51 -6.77 -3.90
C PRO A 151 -8.94 -8.24 -4.09
N SER A 152 -8.72 -9.05 -3.07
CA SER A 152 -9.26 -10.41 -3.03
C SER A 152 -10.77 -10.41 -2.88
N THR A 153 -11.43 -11.43 -3.43
CA THR A 153 -12.86 -11.68 -3.18
C THR A 153 -13.14 -12.12 -1.75
N ASN A 154 -12.12 -12.59 -1.02
CA ASN A 154 -12.18 -12.80 0.43
C ASN A 154 -11.52 -11.59 1.15
N PRO A 155 -12.30 -10.72 1.82
CA PRO A 155 -11.80 -9.56 2.55
C PRO A 155 -10.69 -9.87 3.59
N GLY A 156 -10.73 -11.07 4.19
CA GLY A 156 -9.71 -11.54 5.13
C GLY A 156 -8.34 -11.77 4.49
N MET A 157 -8.30 -12.05 3.18
CA MET A 157 -7.05 -12.21 2.42
C MET A 157 -6.45 -10.87 1.97
N GLY A 158 -7.18 -9.76 2.09
CA GLY A 158 -6.67 -8.44 1.72
C GLY A 158 -6.52 -8.25 0.20
N CYS A 159 -5.47 -7.54 -0.18
CA CYS A 159 -5.06 -7.34 -1.56
C CYS A 159 -4.42 -8.61 -2.15
N SER A 160 -4.67 -8.86 -3.44
CA SER A 160 -4.06 -9.99 -4.14
C SER A 160 -2.53 -9.99 -4.00
N THR A 161 -1.96 -11.19 -3.83
CA THR A 161 -0.51 -11.42 -3.76
C THR A 161 0.23 -11.21 -5.09
N ASP A 162 -0.49 -10.78 -6.13
CA ASP A 162 0.08 -10.31 -7.38
C ASP A 162 1.10 -9.19 -7.13
N LEU A 163 2.38 -9.50 -7.33
CA LEU A 163 3.53 -8.61 -7.10
C LEU A 163 3.64 -7.48 -8.15
N THR A 164 2.56 -7.12 -8.83
CA THR A 164 2.55 -6.03 -9.84
C THR A 164 1.79 -4.79 -9.39
N GLN A 165 1.01 -4.88 -8.30
CA GLN A 165 0.24 -3.74 -7.81
C GLN A 165 0.91 -3.06 -6.62
N ALA A 166 0.77 -1.75 -6.53
CA ALA A 166 1.05 -1.03 -5.30
C ALA A 166 -0.02 -1.35 -4.25
N ILE A 167 0.40 -1.43 -2.99
CA ILE A 167 -0.47 -1.68 -1.85
C ILE A 167 -0.15 -0.65 -0.77
N LEU A 168 -1.18 0.05 -0.31
CA LEU A 168 -1.15 0.79 0.94
C LEU A 168 -1.82 -0.07 2.01
N LYS A 169 -1.14 -0.30 3.14
CA LYS A 169 -1.58 -1.17 4.22
C LYS A 169 -1.51 -0.45 5.56
N TYR A 170 -2.65 -0.38 6.23
CA TYR A 170 -2.75 -0.01 7.63
C TYR A 170 -2.83 -1.26 8.51
N SER A 171 -2.11 -1.25 9.63
CA SER A 171 -2.20 -2.28 10.68
C SER A 171 -1.91 -1.64 12.04
N GLY A 172 -2.97 -1.28 12.76
CA GLY A 172 -2.89 -0.76 14.13
C GLY A 172 -2.28 0.63 14.24
N VAL A 173 -0.97 0.71 14.45
CA VAL A 173 -0.22 1.99 14.56
C VAL A 173 0.80 2.15 13.44
N SER A 174 0.67 1.37 12.36
CA SER A 174 1.55 1.41 11.20
C SER A 174 0.74 1.63 9.91
N ILE A 175 1.29 2.45 9.01
CA ILE A 175 0.86 2.59 7.62
C ILE A 175 2.08 2.34 6.71
N GLN A 176 1.92 1.45 5.74
CA GLN A 176 2.99 1.00 4.84
C GLN A 176 2.52 1.11 3.39
N MET A 177 3.28 1.82 2.57
CA MET A 177 3.15 1.80 1.12
C MET A 177 4.23 0.91 0.54
N HIS A 178 3.86 0.00 -0.36
CA HIS A 178 4.82 -0.78 -1.15
C HIS A 178 4.39 -0.77 -2.61
N ASP A 179 5.29 -0.36 -3.50
CA ASP A 179 5.14 -0.51 -4.95
C ASP A 179 6.21 -1.46 -5.50
N PRO A 180 5.86 -2.71 -5.80
CA PRO A 180 6.80 -3.70 -6.32
C PRO A 180 7.24 -3.40 -7.76
N ALA A 181 6.58 -2.48 -8.48
CA ALA A 181 6.95 -2.15 -9.86
C ALA A 181 8.41 -1.70 -9.98
N TRP A 182 8.92 -0.92 -9.02
CA TRP A 182 10.31 -0.45 -9.02
C TRP A 182 11.32 -1.59 -8.81
N MET A 183 11.00 -2.49 -7.87
CA MET A 183 11.81 -3.67 -7.59
C MET A 183 11.86 -4.60 -8.81
N ASN A 184 10.70 -4.86 -9.43
CA ASN A 184 10.57 -5.73 -10.59
C ASN A 184 11.32 -5.14 -11.80
N ALA A 185 11.16 -3.83 -12.07
CA ALA A 185 11.85 -3.16 -13.17
C ALA A 185 13.37 -3.24 -13.04
N ARG A 186 13.90 -3.08 -11.81
CA ARG A 186 15.32 -3.31 -11.51
C ARG A 186 15.71 -4.77 -11.76
N ILE A 187 14.96 -5.75 -11.24
CA ILE A 187 15.26 -7.18 -11.43
C ILE A 187 15.33 -7.52 -12.92
N GLU A 188 14.32 -7.12 -13.69
CA GLU A 188 14.28 -7.35 -15.13
C GLU A 188 15.47 -6.71 -15.85
N TYR A 189 15.82 -5.47 -15.49
CA TYR A 189 16.98 -4.79 -16.07
C TYR A 189 18.28 -5.57 -15.82
N VAL A 190 18.52 -5.96 -14.57
CA VAL A 190 19.72 -6.72 -14.19
C VAL A 190 19.75 -8.07 -14.91
N GLN A 191 18.64 -8.80 -14.94
CA GLN A 191 18.54 -10.08 -15.64
C GLN A 191 18.81 -9.94 -17.14
N ARG A 192 18.22 -8.93 -17.80
CA ARG A 192 18.50 -8.62 -19.22
C ARG A 192 19.96 -8.24 -19.46
N SER A 193 20.60 -7.54 -18.52
CA SER A 193 22.02 -7.19 -18.63
C SER A 193 22.95 -8.40 -18.47
N GLN A 194 22.49 -9.46 -17.78
CA GLN A 194 23.22 -10.70 -17.55
C GLN A 194 22.90 -11.79 -18.58
N SER A 195 21.76 -11.71 -19.27
CA SER A 195 21.39 -12.65 -20.31
C SER A 195 22.29 -12.48 -21.53
N ARG A 196 23.28 -13.38 -21.68
CA ARG A 196 24.08 -13.50 -22.89
C ARG A 196 23.28 -14.24 -23.96
N LYS A 197 23.24 -13.72 -25.19
CA LYS A 197 22.82 -14.53 -26.34
C LYS A 197 23.87 -15.61 -26.59
N PRO A 198 23.47 -16.87 -26.84
CA PRO A 198 24.43 -17.88 -27.30
C PRO A 198 25.13 -17.37 -28.56
N SER A 199 26.46 -17.52 -28.60
CA SER A 199 27.29 -17.09 -29.73
C SER A 199 27.58 -18.24 -30.71
N PHE A 200 26.68 -19.21 -30.78
CA PHE A 200 26.71 -20.30 -31.74
C PHE A 200 25.51 -20.19 -32.68
#